data_AF-A0A843IX36-F1
#
_entry.id   AF-A0A843IX36-F1
#
_cell.length_a   1.000
_cell.length_b   1.000
_cell.length_c   1.000
_cell.angle_alpha   90.00
_cell.angle_beta   90.00
_cell.angle_gamma   90.00
#
_symmetry.space_group_name_H-M   'P 1'
#
loop_
_entity.id
_entity.type
_entity.pdbx_description
1 polymer ?
#
loop_
_entity_poly.entity_id
_entity_poly.type
_entity_poly.pdbx_seq_one_letter_code
_entity_poly.pdbx_strand_id
1 'polypeptide(L)'
;MSIAMTVFSLILGGSFLGFLQFLISRKDSKNDRFDAIVKELSEVKKEIRAIDEKGDLRDAIESRVRILRFNDELLEGRRHSKDSFDQCMSDITIYETYCQSHPKFRNNQTAMTIEHINRNYAERLEKHDFLAM
;
A
#
# COMPACT_ATOMS: atom_id res chain seq x y z
N MET A 1 41.71 65.89 7.27
CA MET A 1 41.70 64.42 7.38
C MET A 1 40.43 63.98 8.12
N SER A 2 39.22 64.03 7.52
CA SER A 2 38.01 63.72 8.30
C SER A 2 36.70 63.42 7.55
N ILE A 3 36.64 63.37 6.22
CA ILE A 3 35.35 63.05 5.54
C ILE A 3 35.56 62.02 4.42
N ALA A 4 36.63 62.15 3.62
CA ALA A 4 36.93 61.20 2.55
C ALA A 4 37.23 59.76 3.05
N MET A 5 37.90 59.62 4.20
CA MET A 5 38.18 58.30 4.82
C MET A 5 36.90 57.63 5.37
N THR A 6 35.92 58.42 5.82
CA THR A 6 34.66 57.92 6.39
C THR A 6 33.67 57.49 5.31
N VAL A 7 33.66 58.18 4.16
CA VAL A 7 32.80 57.83 3.02
C VAL A 7 33.35 56.62 2.24
N PHE A 8 34.67 56.46 2.17
CA PHE A 8 35.30 55.29 1.53
C PHE A 8 35.10 53.99 2.33
N SER A 9 35.05 54.06 3.66
CA SER A 9 34.69 52.92 4.51
C SER A 9 33.22 52.48 4.39
N LEU A 10 32.31 53.36 3.96
CA LEU A 10 30.91 53.01 3.76
C LEU A 10 30.64 52.24 2.46
N ILE A 11 31.40 52.53 1.40
CA ILE A 11 31.19 51.92 0.07
C ILE A 11 31.78 50.51 0.01
N LEU A 12 32.90 50.25 0.69
CA LEU A 12 33.53 48.92 0.70
C LEU A 12 32.92 47.96 1.76
N GLY A 13 32.36 48.48 2.85
CA GLY A 13 31.67 47.66 3.87
C GLY A 13 30.29 47.19 3.45
N GLY A 14 29.55 47.99 2.67
CA GLY A 14 28.19 47.66 2.24
C GLY A 14 28.11 46.57 1.15
N SER A 15 29.09 46.49 0.25
CA SER A 15 29.05 45.54 -0.88
C SER A 15 29.38 44.11 -0.48
N PHE A 16 30.36 43.88 0.41
CA PHE A 16 30.72 42.52 0.84
C PHE A 16 29.68 41.92 1.79
N LEU A 17 29.17 42.71 2.75
CA LEU A 17 28.08 42.27 3.64
C LEU A 17 26.79 42.00 2.86
N GLY A 18 26.45 42.84 1.88
CA GLY A 18 25.32 42.60 0.99
C GLY A 18 25.47 41.33 0.15
N PHE A 19 26.67 41.05 -0.36
CA PHE A 19 26.97 39.82 -1.09
C PHE A 19 26.91 38.58 -0.17
N LEU A 20 27.42 38.66 1.06
CA LEU A 20 27.34 37.57 2.02
C LEU A 20 25.89 37.30 2.42
N GLN A 21 25.10 38.34 2.65
CA GLN A 21 23.67 38.22 2.94
C GLN A 21 22.90 37.65 1.74
N PHE A 22 23.27 38.02 0.51
CA PHE A 22 22.72 37.41 -0.70
C PHE A 22 23.01 35.90 -0.79
N LEU A 23 24.23 35.47 -0.47
CA LEU A 23 24.58 34.05 -0.44
C LEU A 23 23.84 33.28 0.67
N ILE A 24 23.72 33.89 1.86
CA ILE A 24 22.94 33.34 2.98
C ILE A 24 21.47 33.19 2.56
N SER A 25 20.82 34.26 2.09
CA SER A 25 19.42 34.21 1.63
C SER A 25 19.20 33.22 0.48
N ARG A 26 20.17 33.06 -0.44
CA ARG A 26 20.06 32.08 -1.52
C ARG A 26 20.22 30.64 -1.01
N LYS A 27 21.05 30.41 0.01
CA LYS A 27 21.18 29.11 0.66
C LYS A 27 19.93 28.79 1.49
N ASP A 28 19.44 29.75 2.26
CA ASP A 28 18.21 29.63 3.06
C ASP A 28 17.01 29.35 2.16
N SER A 29 16.84 30.09 1.06
CA SER A 29 15.76 29.82 0.10
C SER A 29 15.85 28.43 -0.56
N LYS A 30 17.06 27.90 -0.77
CA LYS A 30 17.24 26.52 -1.25
C LYS A 30 16.90 25.50 -0.17
N ASN A 31 17.28 25.76 1.08
CA ASN A 31 16.95 24.91 2.21
C ASN A 31 15.43 24.88 2.43
N ASP A 32 14.76 26.03 2.39
CA ASP A 32 13.29 26.12 2.52
C ASP A 32 12.57 25.31 1.42
N ARG A 33 13.06 25.38 0.18
CA ARG A 33 12.54 24.57 -0.94
C ARG A 33 12.80 23.09 -0.73
N PHE A 34 13.98 22.74 -0.24
CA PHE A 34 14.32 21.36 0.08
C PHE A 34 13.42 20.79 1.18
N ASP A 35 13.20 21.56 2.24
CA ASP A 35 12.32 21.21 3.35
C ASP A 35 10.86 21.07 2.89
N ALA A 36 10.39 21.95 2.01
CA ALA A 36 9.07 21.83 1.38
C ALA A 36 8.94 20.54 0.56
N ILE A 37 9.94 20.20 -0.26
CA ILE A 37 9.96 18.95 -1.04
C ILE A 37 9.97 17.72 -0.13
N VAL A 38 10.77 17.74 0.95
CA VAL A 38 10.80 16.64 1.93
C VAL A 38 9.45 16.47 2.60
N LYS A 39 8.76 17.58 2.91
CA LYS A 39 7.41 17.54 3.47
C LYS A 39 6.40 16.94 2.48
N GLU A 40 6.38 17.39 1.23
CA GLU A 40 5.50 16.83 0.19
C GLU A 40 5.76 15.33 -0.02
N LEU A 41 7.01 14.89 -0.10
CA LEU A 41 7.37 13.47 -0.18
C LEU A 41 6.84 12.67 1.02
N SER A 42 6.90 13.25 2.22
CA SER A 42 6.38 12.61 3.42
C SER A 42 4.85 12.46 3.39
N GLU A 43 4.14 13.41 2.78
CA GLU A 43 2.68 13.39 2.62
C GLU A 43 2.29 12.36 1.56
N VAL A 44 2.91 12.38 0.38
CA VAL A 44 2.68 11.38 -0.68
C VAL A 44 2.93 9.96 -0.18
N LYS A 45 4.00 9.74 0.62
CA LYS A 45 4.28 8.42 1.21
C LYS A 45 3.17 7.93 2.13
N LYS A 46 2.51 8.84 2.87
CA LYS A 46 1.36 8.48 3.72
C LYS A 46 0.14 8.13 2.88
N GLU A 47 -0.12 8.88 1.82
CA GLU A 47 -1.23 8.61 0.90
C GLU A 47 -1.07 7.25 0.20
N ILE A 48 0.15 6.93 -0.26
CA ILE A 48 0.44 5.61 -0.85
C ILE A 48 0.11 4.49 0.13
N ARG A 49 0.55 4.58 1.39
CA ARG A 49 0.22 3.56 2.41
C ARG A 49 -1.29 3.43 2.64
N ALA A 50 -2.00 4.56 2.69
CA ALA A 50 -3.44 4.54 2.88
C ALA A 50 -4.19 3.95 1.66
N ILE A 51 -3.65 4.09 0.45
CA ILE A 51 -4.18 3.44 -0.75
C ILE A 51 -3.90 1.94 -0.71
N ASP A 52 -2.70 1.54 -0.31
CA ASP A 52 -2.28 0.14 -0.17
C ASP A 52 -3.17 -0.61 0.82
N GLU A 53 -3.38 -0.05 2.02
CA GLU A 53 -4.27 -0.60 3.05
C GLU A 53 -5.73 -0.76 2.54
N LYS A 54 -6.21 0.19 1.73
CA LYS A 54 -7.53 0.10 1.09
C LYS A 54 -7.57 -0.95 -0.02
N GLY A 55 -6.46 -1.17 -0.70
CA GLY A 55 -6.27 -2.23 -1.69
C GLY A 55 -6.39 -3.59 -1.04
N ASP A 56 -5.58 -3.84 -0.02
CA ASP A 56 -5.58 -5.08 0.76
C ASP A 56 -6.98 -5.43 1.30
N LEU A 57 -7.68 -4.45 1.86
CA LEU A 57 -9.06 -4.63 2.34
C LEU A 57 -10.01 -5.02 1.20
N ARG A 58 -9.88 -4.37 0.04
CA ARG A 58 -10.73 -4.66 -1.12
C ARG A 58 -10.48 -6.08 -1.62
N ASP A 59 -9.22 -6.45 -1.79
CA ASP A 59 -8.83 -7.78 -2.27
C ASP A 59 -9.34 -8.88 -1.32
N ALA A 60 -9.27 -8.65 -0.01
CA ALA A 60 -9.81 -9.57 0.99
C ALA A 60 -11.35 -9.67 0.93
N ILE A 61 -12.06 -8.57 0.70
CA ILE A 61 -13.53 -8.56 0.53
C ILE A 61 -13.91 -9.33 -0.75
N GLU A 62 -13.26 -9.04 -1.87
CA GLU A 62 -13.55 -9.71 -3.14
C GLU A 62 -13.23 -11.21 -3.08
N SER A 63 -12.12 -11.57 -2.46
CA SER A 63 -11.76 -12.99 -2.21
C SER A 63 -12.83 -13.68 -1.38
N ARG A 64 -13.32 -13.06 -0.31
CA ARG A 64 -14.44 -13.60 0.48
C ARG A 64 -15.68 -13.85 -0.37
N VAL A 65 -16.05 -12.91 -1.24
CA VAL A 65 -17.23 -13.08 -2.13
C VAL A 65 -17.04 -14.28 -3.05
N ARG A 66 -15.85 -14.42 -3.66
CA ARG A 66 -15.53 -15.57 -4.53
C ARG A 66 -15.53 -16.90 -3.79
N ILE A 67 -14.98 -16.95 -2.58
CA ILE A 67 -14.99 -18.15 -1.71
C ILE A 67 -16.42 -18.59 -1.39
N LEU A 68 -17.28 -17.66 -0.95
CA LEU A 68 -18.66 -17.98 -0.61
C LEU A 68 -19.43 -18.48 -1.82
N ARG A 69 -19.29 -17.79 -2.96
CA ARG A 69 -19.91 -18.20 -4.21
C ARG A 69 -19.45 -19.59 -4.65
N PHE A 70 -18.14 -19.87 -4.62
CA PHE A 70 -17.62 -21.18 -5.01
C PHE A 70 -18.18 -22.30 -4.13
N ASN A 71 -18.36 -22.03 -2.84
CA ASN A 71 -19.01 -22.97 -1.95
C ASN A 71 -20.49 -23.19 -2.25
N ASP A 72 -21.23 -22.14 -2.58
CA ASP A 72 -22.62 -22.28 -3.04
C ASP A 72 -22.68 -23.15 -4.31
N GLU A 73 -21.72 -22.97 -5.22
CA GLU A 73 -21.53 -23.82 -6.40
C GLU A 73 -21.30 -25.31 -6.04
N LEU A 74 -20.47 -25.59 -5.03
CA LEU A 74 -20.27 -26.95 -4.53
C LEU A 74 -21.52 -27.52 -3.86
N LEU A 75 -22.26 -26.73 -3.08
CA LEU A 75 -23.48 -27.16 -2.40
C LEU A 75 -24.61 -27.46 -3.39
N GLU A 76 -24.63 -26.78 -4.54
CA GLU A 76 -25.51 -27.09 -5.68
C GLU A 76 -25.08 -28.34 -6.47
N GLY A 77 -23.96 -28.97 -6.10
CA GLY A 77 -23.45 -30.17 -6.75
C GLY A 77 -22.71 -29.91 -8.06
N ARG A 78 -22.32 -28.66 -8.35
CA ARG A 78 -21.51 -28.37 -9.54
C ARG A 78 -20.14 -29.03 -9.44
N ARG A 79 -19.69 -29.62 -10.55
CA ARG A 79 -18.32 -30.14 -10.69
C ARG A 79 -17.43 -29.03 -11.22
N HIS A 80 -16.21 -28.95 -10.69
CA HIS A 80 -15.23 -27.95 -11.07
C HIS A 80 -13.93 -28.62 -11.53
N SER A 81 -13.20 -27.93 -12.40
CA SER A 81 -11.86 -28.34 -12.81
C SER A 81 -10.86 -28.09 -11.69
N LYS A 82 -9.68 -28.72 -11.76
CA LYS A 82 -8.60 -28.48 -10.80
C LYS A 82 -8.21 -26.99 -10.77
N ASP A 83 -8.13 -26.35 -11.92
CA ASP A 83 -7.78 -24.92 -12.02
C ASP A 83 -8.78 -24.02 -11.29
N SER A 84 -10.08 -24.34 -11.34
CA SER A 84 -11.10 -23.61 -10.59
C SER A 84 -10.93 -23.75 -9.08
N PHE A 85 -10.55 -24.93 -8.61
CA PHE A 85 -10.19 -25.14 -7.20
C PHE A 85 -8.93 -24.39 -6.81
N ASP A 86 -7.88 -24.43 -7.64
CA ASP A 86 -6.61 -23.75 -7.39
C ASP A 86 -6.81 -22.22 -7.30
N GLN A 87 -7.67 -21.65 -8.16
CA GLN A 87 -8.07 -20.24 -8.08
C GLN A 87 -8.78 -19.93 -6.76
N CYS A 88 -9.70 -20.79 -6.32
CA CYS A 88 -10.36 -20.62 -5.03
C CYS A 88 -9.38 -20.73 -3.86
N MET A 89 -8.40 -21.65 -3.92
CA MET A 89 -7.33 -21.76 -2.91
C MET A 89 -6.47 -20.49 -2.82
N SER A 90 -6.21 -19.84 -3.97
CA SER A 90 -5.54 -18.54 -4.00
C SER A 90 -6.36 -17.46 -3.29
N ASP A 91 -7.67 -17.42 -3.53
CA ASP A 91 -8.58 -16.48 -2.85
C ASP A 91 -8.61 -16.74 -1.33
N ILE A 92 -8.63 -18.00 -0.90
CA ILE A 92 -8.54 -18.38 0.51
C ILE A 92 -7.25 -17.85 1.13
N THR A 93 -6.11 -18.00 0.43
CA THR A 93 -4.81 -17.52 0.91
C THR A 93 -4.79 -16.01 1.10
N ILE A 94 -5.33 -15.24 0.14
CA ILE A 94 -5.44 -13.78 0.22
C ILE A 94 -6.31 -13.39 1.43
N TYR A 95 -7.48 -14.03 1.55
CA TYR A 95 -8.40 -13.78 2.65
C TYR A 95 -7.82 -14.08 4.03
N GLU A 96 -7.18 -15.24 4.20
CA GLU A 96 -6.60 -15.65 5.48
C GLU A 96 -5.40 -14.80 5.86
N THR A 97 -4.55 -14.43 4.89
CA THR A 97 -3.41 -13.51 5.11
C THR A 97 -3.90 -12.17 5.65
N TYR A 98 -4.96 -11.60 5.05
CA TYR A 98 -5.54 -10.36 5.54
C TYR A 98 -6.16 -10.53 6.94
N CYS A 99 -6.81 -11.66 7.22
CA CYS A 99 -7.40 -11.94 8.54
C CYS A 99 -6.34 -12.10 9.64
N GLN A 100 -5.13 -12.58 9.33
CA GLN A 100 -4.03 -12.72 10.29
C GLN A 100 -3.60 -11.35 10.83
N SER A 101 -3.48 -10.35 9.96
CA SER A 101 -3.18 -8.97 10.37
C SER A 101 -4.42 -8.20 10.87
N HIS A 102 -5.63 -8.66 10.53
CA HIS A 102 -6.90 -8.04 10.93
C HIS A 102 -7.87 -9.02 11.62
N PRO A 103 -7.63 -9.44 12.88
CA PRO A 103 -8.44 -10.46 13.55
C PRO A 103 -9.94 -10.12 13.65
N LYS A 104 -10.29 -8.83 13.75
CA LYS A 104 -11.69 -8.36 13.79
C LYS A 104 -12.43 -8.50 12.45
N PHE A 105 -11.71 -8.63 11.34
CA PHE A 105 -12.30 -8.82 10.03
C PHE A 105 -12.75 -10.27 9.80
N ARG A 106 -12.15 -11.23 10.51
CA ARG A 106 -12.44 -12.66 10.36
C ARG A 106 -13.93 -12.96 10.57
N ASN A 107 -14.49 -13.76 9.68
CA ASN A 107 -15.89 -14.16 9.71
C ASN A 107 -16.03 -15.69 9.88
N ASN A 108 -16.84 -16.11 10.86
CA ASN A 108 -17.02 -17.53 11.19
C ASN A 108 -17.68 -18.34 10.07
N GLN A 109 -18.63 -17.74 9.35
CA GLN A 109 -19.26 -18.38 8.19
C GLN A 109 -18.21 -18.65 7.10
N THR A 110 -17.36 -17.67 6.79
CA THR A 110 -16.27 -17.87 5.81
C THR A 110 -15.30 -18.96 6.26
N ALA A 111 -15.00 -19.07 7.56
CA ALA A 111 -14.13 -20.14 8.07
C ALA A 111 -14.73 -21.54 7.86
N MET A 112 -16.02 -21.72 8.13
CA MET A 112 -16.71 -22.99 7.86
C MET A 112 -16.77 -23.30 6.36
N THR A 113 -16.98 -22.27 5.53
CA THR A 113 -16.94 -22.40 4.07
C THR A 113 -15.58 -22.89 3.59
N ILE A 114 -14.48 -22.30 4.08
CA ILE A 114 -13.11 -22.71 3.74
C ILE A 114 -12.89 -24.18 4.08
N GLU A 115 -13.33 -24.63 5.25
CA GLU A 115 -13.22 -26.04 5.65
C GLU A 115 -13.99 -26.98 4.70
N HIS A 116 -15.19 -26.59 4.25
CA HIS A 116 -15.96 -27.39 3.30
C HIS A 116 -15.29 -27.48 1.93
N ILE A 117 -14.74 -26.37 1.43
CA ILE A 117 -14.00 -26.34 0.16
C ILE A 117 -12.73 -27.20 0.26
N ASN A 118 -11.95 -27.06 1.34
CA ASN A 118 -10.73 -27.83 1.56
C ASN A 118 -10.99 -29.34 1.56
N ARG A 119 -12.07 -29.79 2.23
CA ARG A 119 -12.48 -31.19 2.22
C ARG A 119 -12.85 -31.68 0.82
N ASN A 120 -13.63 -30.90 0.07
CA ASN A 120 -13.99 -31.24 -1.32
C ASN A 120 -12.77 -31.32 -2.23
N TYR A 121 -11.80 -30.41 -2.06
CA TYR A 121 -10.60 -30.40 -2.86
C TYR A 121 -9.71 -31.62 -2.57
N ALA A 122 -9.52 -31.95 -1.29
CA ALA A 122 -8.76 -33.13 -0.86
C ALA A 122 -9.40 -34.43 -1.39
N GLU A 123 -10.73 -34.55 -1.29
CA GLU A 123 -11.45 -35.72 -1.80
C GLU A 123 -11.26 -35.90 -3.32
N ARG A 124 -11.32 -34.81 -4.08
CA ARG A 124 -11.10 -34.86 -5.54
C ARG A 124 -9.65 -35.13 -5.93
N LEU A 125 -8.69 -34.64 -5.14
CA LEU A 125 -7.28 -34.99 -5.33
C LEU A 125 -7.05 -36.48 -5.14
N GLU A 126 -7.67 -37.09 -4.13
CA GLU A 126 -7.57 -38.52 -3.86
C GLU A 126 -8.24 -39.36 -4.97
N LYS A 127 -9.45 -38.96 -5.39
CA LYS A 127 -10.23 -39.69 -6.39
C LYS A 127 -9.81 -39.42 -7.84
N HIS A 128 -9.01 -38.38 -8.07
CA HIS A 128 -8.64 -37.88 -9.39
C HIS A 128 -9.87 -37.59 -10.30
N ASP A 129 -11.00 -37.14 -9.72
CA ASP A 129 -12.29 -37.01 -10.42
C ASP A 129 -12.73 -35.55 -10.67
N PHE A 130 -11.76 -34.67 -10.89
CA PHE A 130 -12.02 -33.30 -11.33
C PHE A 130 -12.75 -33.26 -12.68
N LEU A 131 -13.48 -32.16 -12.92
CA LEU A 131 -14.06 -31.92 -14.25
C LEU A 131 -12.93 -31.73 -15.26
N ALA A 132 -12.89 -32.57 -16.29
CA ALA A 132 -12.01 -32.37 -17.43
C ALA A 132 -12.44 -31.11 -18.19
N MET A 133 -11.46 -30.26 -18.50
CA MET A 133 -11.67 -28.99 -19.19
C MET A 133 -12.02 -29.20 -20.67
#